data_AF-A0A1Q6L4C1-F1
#
_entry.id   AF-A0A1Q6L4C1-F1
#
_cell.length_a   1.000
_cell.length_b   1.000
_cell.length_c   1.000
_cell.angle_alpha   90.00
_cell.angle_beta   90.00
_cell.angle_gamma   90.00
#
_symmetry.space_group_name_H-M   'P 1'
#
loop_
_entity.id
_entity.type
_entity.pdbx_description
1 polymer ?
#
loop_
_entity_poly.entity_id
_entity_poly.type
_entity_poly.pdbx_seq_one_letter_code
_entity_poly.pdbx_strand_id
1 'polypeptide(L)'
;MSEIIFEEELEKAKAKLYDGSAIAKMTIINVKRFKKYVDELSKKEKIYGEELKDKIHKEYNDMLYDYLKISGTGIVQKQVQALKTVNNNSYILDKIYEKIKDKDLTKINFEENLKKSTGKEEEFEENEISAELNWIRNESKFVSPQLIEKYKKSITEKNNEKRKMYQEEIKRKIVSKDAIKILDIFVGNTEKEKLARGLKYREKELEQFMLKEQKEQFKKAGEFLQKNNLLNIYVRMQNKDYEKMEMPGMKYTEEEVEKIFTDDYIDKLEPFQLAMLNAFWQNRFTKEAIDFGEKLFIFDTLNLWENYKKVELDEEKIKEILQKEKICDDIFYSIKDNIQEKIQEETFSYGLINLNNVSEQLKSDYKKYFDEKLPESDNILTQDLEYGQNKRNVESVVYRAKTSMVQELLLDIEHNHNITNWGYVPETRFGKNSIQKHKKHILISIDYPGFNMPLRLHLEKEVVENLINIRKNSTVIPIYEGDQDFNYRGENLTTKLFMPLTEQGESEIIKQNKNINATDSRYGYIKHLGNLITKKVKSIKKMYPTRYVDLKDGTEGIKTKDNKFIPDKPIDENNKVR
;
A
#
# COMPACT_ATOMS: atom_id res chain seq x y z
N MET A 1 -32.85 -6.07 -0.51
CA MET A 1 -32.21 -4.76 -0.30
C MET A 1 -33.23 -3.85 0.36
N SER A 2 -32.85 -3.09 1.38
CA SER A 2 -33.71 -2.02 1.91
C SER A 2 -33.93 -0.96 0.83
N GLU A 3 -35.11 -0.34 0.82
CA GLU A 3 -35.41 0.78 -0.08
C GLU A 3 -34.49 1.97 0.26
N ILE A 4 -33.85 2.55 -0.75
CA ILE A 4 -32.97 3.73 -0.59
C ILE A 4 -33.84 4.98 -0.67
N ILE A 5 -33.83 5.80 0.38
CA ILE A 5 -34.64 7.03 0.48
C ILE A 5 -33.72 8.24 0.28
N PHE A 6 -34.07 9.14 -0.64
CA PHE A 6 -33.23 10.28 -1.02
C PHE A 6 -32.95 11.21 0.18
N GLU A 7 -33.98 11.56 0.94
CA GLU A 7 -33.88 12.46 2.09
C GLU A 7 -32.90 11.94 3.14
N GLU A 8 -32.86 10.63 3.37
CA GLU A 8 -31.92 10.03 4.34
C GLU A 8 -30.47 10.16 3.87
N GLU A 9 -30.20 9.91 2.59
CA GLU A 9 -28.85 10.07 2.02
C GLU A 9 -28.43 11.54 1.97
N LEU A 10 -29.35 12.45 1.68
CA LEU A 10 -29.09 13.89 1.70
C LEU A 10 -28.71 14.36 3.11
N GLU A 11 -29.44 13.96 4.15
CA GLU A 11 -29.12 14.34 5.52
C GLU A 11 -27.78 13.74 6.00
N LYS A 12 -27.45 12.50 5.59
CA LYS A 12 -26.11 11.92 5.82
C LYS A 12 -25.01 12.74 5.15
N ALA A 13 -25.23 13.15 3.90
CA ALA A 13 -24.27 13.96 3.15
C ALA A 13 -24.05 15.33 3.79
N LYS A 14 -25.13 16.03 4.16
CA LYS A 14 -25.08 17.31 4.87
C LYS A 14 -24.37 17.20 6.22
N ALA A 15 -24.71 16.20 7.03
CA ALA A 15 -24.10 16.00 8.35
C ALA A 15 -22.58 15.79 8.26
N LYS A 16 -22.12 15.07 7.23
CA LYS A 16 -20.68 14.83 7.01
C LYS A 16 -19.94 16.08 6.51
N LEU A 17 -20.64 17.01 5.86
CA LEU A 17 -20.11 18.25 5.28
C LEU A 17 -20.43 19.51 6.12
N TYR A 18 -21.01 19.36 7.30
CA TYR A 18 -21.50 20.46 8.16
C TYR A 18 -20.41 21.45 8.61
N ASP A 19 -19.14 21.02 8.71
CA ASP A 19 -17.94 21.87 8.95
C ASP A 19 -17.05 21.97 7.68
N GLY A 20 -17.66 21.78 6.51
CA GLY A 20 -17.00 21.51 5.24
C GLY A 20 -16.27 22.69 4.59
N SER A 21 -16.17 23.87 5.22
CA SER A 21 -15.46 25.02 4.63
C SER A 21 -13.99 24.71 4.34
N ALA A 22 -13.32 23.93 5.22
CA ALA A 22 -11.94 23.52 4.98
C ALA A 22 -11.81 22.56 3.78
N ILE A 23 -12.75 21.62 3.63
CA ILE A 23 -12.79 20.67 2.52
C ILE A 23 -13.08 21.42 1.23
N ALA A 24 -14.12 22.25 1.21
CA ALA A 24 -14.49 23.06 0.05
C ALA A 24 -13.33 23.97 -0.40
N LYS A 25 -12.66 24.65 0.53
CA LYS A 25 -11.46 25.47 0.22
C LYS A 25 -10.34 24.65 -0.40
N MET A 26 -10.10 23.45 0.12
CA MET A 26 -9.07 22.55 -0.45
C MET A 26 -9.47 22.08 -1.86
N THR A 27 -10.71 21.66 -2.06
CA THR A 27 -11.24 21.27 -3.37
C THR A 27 -11.15 22.43 -4.37
N ILE A 28 -11.45 23.66 -3.98
CA ILE A 28 -11.27 24.85 -4.85
C ILE A 28 -9.80 25.00 -5.29
N ILE A 29 -8.84 24.85 -4.37
CA ILE A 29 -7.41 24.91 -4.69
C ILE A 29 -7.04 23.79 -5.67
N ASN A 30 -7.53 22.58 -5.44
CA ASN A 30 -7.26 21.42 -6.28
C ASN A 30 -7.86 21.57 -7.68
N VAL A 31 -9.09 22.09 -7.79
CA VAL A 31 -9.74 22.40 -9.06
C VAL A 31 -8.99 23.50 -9.82
N LYS A 32 -8.48 24.53 -9.14
CA LYS A 32 -7.61 25.56 -9.77
C LYS A 32 -6.35 24.96 -10.37
N ARG A 33 -5.72 23.99 -9.68
CA ARG A 33 -4.56 23.25 -10.22
C ARG A 33 -4.96 22.41 -11.42
N PHE A 34 -6.10 21.73 -11.36
CA PHE A 34 -6.59 20.94 -12.48
C PHE A 34 -6.89 21.79 -13.72
N LYS A 35 -7.50 22.97 -13.55
CA LYS A 35 -7.69 23.95 -14.64
C LYS A 35 -6.38 24.31 -15.34
N LYS A 36 -5.29 24.46 -14.57
CA LYS A 36 -3.96 24.73 -15.14
C LYS A 36 -3.45 23.53 -15.95
N TYR A 37 -3.59 22.32 -15.43
CA TYR A 37 -3.25 21.08 -16.16
C TYR A 37 -4.05 20.95 -17.48
N VAL A 38 -5.36 21.16 -17.42
CA VAL A 38 -6.26 21.14 -18.59
C VAL A 38 -5.83 22.21 -19.63
N ASP A 39 -5.48 23.42 -19.20
CA ASP A 39 -4.98 24.48 -20.08
C ASP A 39 -3.64 24.13 -20.75
N GLU A 40 -2.70 23.59 -19.99
CA GLU A 40 -1.39 23.16 -20.51
C GLU A 40 -1.53 22.03 -21.53
N LEU A 41 -2.36 21.02 -21.23
CA LEU A 41 -2.64 19.91 -22.14
C LEU A 41 -3.33 20.38 -23.42
N SER A 42 -4.38 21.18 -23.28
CA SER A 42 -5.14 21.75 -24.40
C SER A 42 -4.25 22.56 -25.34
N LYS A 43 -3.34 23.40 -24.80
CA LYS A 43 -2.37 24.15 -25.60
C LYS A 43 -1.33 23.26 -26.29
N LYS A 44 -0.82 22.25 -25.58
CA LYS A 44 0.21 21.34 -26.09
C LYS A 44 -0.31 20.49 -27.25
N GLU A 45 -1.53 19.98 -27.10
CA GLU A 45 -2.10 19.01 -28.04
C GLU A 45 -3.10 19.61 -29.03
N LYS A 46 -3.51 20.87 -28.83
CA LYS A 46 -4.47 21.59 -29.67
C LYS A 46 -5.86 20.95 -29.72
N ILE A 47 -6.29 20.33 -28.62
CA ILE A 47 -7.62 19.74 -28.43
C ILE A 47 -8.42 20.52 -27.38
N TYR A 48 -9.76 20.53 -27.50
CA TYR A 48 -10.67 21.35 -26.69
C TYR A 48 -12.03 20.67 -26.52
N GLY A 49 -12.84 21.14 -25.56
CA GLY A 49 -14.23 20.68 -25.38
C GLY A 49 -14.33 19.16 -25.17
N GLU A 50 -15.24 18.51 -25.91
CA GLU A 50 -15.50 17.08 -25.78
C GLU A 50 -14.27 16.21 -26.12
N GLU A 51 -13.46 16.59 -27.10
CA GLU A 51 -12.23 15.83 -27.43
C GLU A 51 -11.22 15.83 -26.27
N LEU A 52 -11.12 16.95 -25.56
CA LEU A 52 -10.27 17.07 -24.37
C LEU A 52 -10.83 16.27 -23.19
N LYS A 53 -12.15 16.31 -23.00
CA LYS A 53 -12.87 15.51 -22.00
C LYS A 53 -12.64 14.02 -22.24
N ASP A 54 -12.91 13.53 -23.45
CA ASP A 54 -12.76 12.14 -23.84
C ASP A 54 -11.34 11.64 -23.64
N LYS A 55 -10.34 12.45 -24.01
CA LYS A 55 -8.94 12.11 -23.79
C LYS A 55 -8.62 11.94 -22.31
N ILE A 56 -8.95 12.93 -21.47
CA ILE A 56 -8.58 12.89 -20.05
C ILE A 56 -9.33 11.76 -19.32
N HIS A 57 -10.61 11.56 -19.62
CA HIS A 57 -11.39 10.44 -19.09
C HIS A 57 -10.79 9.10 -19.51
N LYS A 58 -10.45 8.94 -20.80
CA LYS A 58 -9.78 7.74 -21.30
C LYS A 58 -8.46 7.51 -20.59
N GLU A 59 -7.63 8.52 -20.40
CA GLU A 59 -6.35 8.39 -19.70
C GLU A 59 -6.52 7.96 -18.24
N TYR A 60 -7.54 8.49 -17.54
CA TYR A 60 -7.86 8.08 -16.18
C TYR A 60 -8.34 6.62 -16.11
N ASN A 61 -9.11 6.18 -17.11
CA ASN A 61 -9.57 4.80 -17.22
C ASN A 61 -8.43 3.85 -17.62
N ASP A 62 -7.57 4.22 -18.57
CA ASP A 62 -6.41 3.44 -18.99
C ASP A 62 -5.45 3.23 -17.80
N MET A 63 -5.28 4.25 -16.95
CA MET A 63 -4.56 4.12 -15.68
C MET A 63 -5.16 3.05 -14.78
N LEU A 64 -6.49 2.96 -14.65
CA LEU A 64 -7.16 1.89 -13.91
C LEU A 64 -6.78 0.51 -14.47
N TYR A 65 -6.86 0.32 -15.78
CA TYR A 65 -6.58 -0.96 -16.43
C TYR A 65 -5.13 -1.40 -16.28
N ASP A 66 -4.19 -0.48 -16.46
CA ASP A 66 -2.77 -0.74 -16.19
C ASP A 66 -2.56 -1.16 -14.74
N TYR A 67 -3.21 -0.47 -13.80
CA TYR A 67 -3.08 -0.77 -12.38
C TYR A 67 -3.75 -2.08 -11.99
N LEU A 68 -4.84 -2.48 -12.65
CA LEU A 68 -5.51 -3.76 -12.44
C LEU A 68 -4.60 -4.95 -12.73
N LYS A 69 -3.77 -4.88 -13.78
CA LYS A 69 -2.83 -5.95 -14.16
C LYS A 69 -1.77 -6.20 -13.08
N ILE A 70 -1.29 -5.12 -12.49
CA ILE A 70 -0.18 -5.13 -11.52
C ILE A 70 -0.63 -5.10 -10.06
N SER A 71 -1.94 -5.04 -9.80
CA SER A 71 -2.54 -5.07 -8.45
C SER A 71 -2.88 -6.50 -8.02
N GLY A 72 -3.60 -6.69 -6.91
CA GLY A 72 -4.10 -8.01 -6.54
C GLY A 72 -3.07 -8.98 -5.94
N THR A 73 -1.84 -8.54 -5.66
CA THR A 73 -0.79 -9.36 -5.05
C THR A 73 -1.08 -9.77 -3.59
N GLY A 74 -2.15 -9.28 -2.97
CA GLY A 74 -2.48 -9.60 -1.57
C GLY A 74 -2.75 -11.10 -1.33
N ILE A 75 -3.27 -11.84 -2.31
CA ILE A 75 -3.37 -13.32 -2.21
C ILE A 75 -1.98 -13.95 -2.28
N VAL A 76 -1.16 -13.52 -3.24
CA VAL A 76 0.21 -14.01 -3.42
C VAL A 76 1.07 -13.76 -2.18
N GLN A 77 0.90 -12.59 -1.55
CA GLN A 77 1.56 -12.24 -0.31
C GLN A 77 1.22 -13.23 0.82
N LYS A 78 -0.06 -13.61 0.98
CA LYS A 78 -0.46 -14.62 1.95
C LYS A 78 0.12 -16.00 1.63
N GLN A 79 0.21 -16.36 0.34
CA GLN A 79 0.86 -17.59 -0.10
C GLN A 79 2.37 -17.59 0.25
N VAL A 80 3.09 -16.51 -0.05
CA VAL A 80 4.52 -16.37 0.30
C VAL A 80 4.73 -16.47 1.81
N GLN A 81 3.87 -15.86 2.61
CA GLN A 81 3.94 -15.95 4.06
C GLN A 81 3.74 -17.39 4.56
N ALA A 82 2.68 -18.05 4.12
CA ALA A 82 2.43 -19.45 4.47
C ALA A 82 3.61 -20.36 4.06
N LEU A 83 4.16 -20.14 2.87
CA LEU A 83 5.33 -20.89 2.39
C LEU A 83 6.57 -20.63 3.25
N LYS A 84 6.84 -19.39 3.67
CA LYS A 84 7.92 -19.06 4.61
C LYS A 84 7.74 -19.77 5.95
N THR A 85 6.52 -19.79 6.48
CA THR A 85 6.19 -20.45 7.74
C THR A 85 6.43 -21.96 7.64
N VAL A 86 5.93 -22.59 6.57
CA VAL A 86 6.12 -24.03 6.30
C VAL A 86 7.60 -24.37 6.07
N ASN A 87 8.32 -23.60 5.26
CA ASN A 87 9.72 -23.88 4.90
C ASN A 87 10.68 -23.67 6.08
N ASN A 88 10.33 -22.82 7.05
CA ASN A 88 11.10 -22.60 8.27
C ASN A 88 10.69 -23.52 9.43
N ASN A 89 9.57 -24.23 9.32
CA ASN A 89 9.06 -25.12 10.37
C ASN A 89 8.59 -26.47 9.81
N SER A 90 9.49 -27.46 9.85
CA SER A 90 9.21 -28.81 9.35
C SER A 90 8.04 -29.52 10.05
N TYR A 91 7.70 -29.14 11.28
CA TYR A 91 6.56 -29.73 11.98
C TYR A 91 5.22 -29.39 11.30
N ILE A 92 5.08 -28.18 10.77
CA ILE A 92 3.86 -27.75 10.07
C ILE A 92 3.71 -28.55 8.77
N LEU A 93 4.79 -28.66 8.00
CA LEU A 93 4.83 -29.49 6.79
C LEU A 93 4.42 -30.93 7.10
N ASP A 94 5.02 -31.54 8.14
CA ASP A 94 4.75 -32.92 8.53
C ASP A 94 3.28 -33.12 8.92
N LYS A 95 2.75 -32.24 9.78
CA LYS A 95 1.35 -32.27 10.23
C LYS A 95 0.38 -32.21 9.05
N ILE A 96 0.59 -31.29 8.11
CA ILE A 96 -0.32 -31.11 6.97
C ILE A 96 -0.14 -32.26 5.97
N TYR A 97 1.09 -32.67 5.67
CA TYR A 97 1.37 -33.78 4.77
C TYR A 97 0.68 -35.08 5.23
N GLU A 98 0.78 -35.43 6.51
CA GLU A 98 0.13 -36.63 7.05
C GLU A 98 -1.41 -36.60 6.90
N LYS A 99 -2.03 -35.40 6.93
CA LYS A 99 -3.47 -35.22 6.72
C LYS A 99 -3.89 -35.40 5.25
N ILE A 100 -3.00 -35.14 4.29
CA ILE A 100 -3.36 -35.06 2.86
C ILE A 100 -2.71 -36.14 1.99
N LYS A 101 -1.69 -36.85 2.48
CA LYS A 101 -0.91 -37.83 1.68
C LYS A 101 -1.79 -38.90 1.02
N ASP A 102 -2.90 -39.31 1.62
CA ASP A 102 -3.76 -40.36 1.06
C ASP A 102 -4.99 -39.81 0.30
N LYS A 103 -5.09 -38.49 0.14
CA LYS A 103 -6.23 -37.84 -0.54
C LYS A 103 -6.03 -37.74 -2.05
N ASP A 104 -7.14 -37.85 -2.78
CA ASP A 104 -7.22 -37.49 -4.20
C ASP A 104 -7.33 -35.97 -4.34
N LEU A 105 -6.24 -35.33 -4.76
CA LEU A 105 -6.11 -33.89 -4.89
C LEU A 105 -6.54 -33.38 -6.28
N THR A 106 -6.82 -34.27 -7.24
CA THR A 106 -7.11 -33.88 -8.63
C THR A 106 -8.47 -33.19 -8.80
N LYS A 107 -9.37 -33.35 -7.82
CA LYS A 107 -10.72 -32.77 -7.81
C LYS A 107 -10.79 -31.41 -7.10
N ILE A 108 -9.68 -30.94 -6.56
CA ILE A 108 -9.64 -29.71 -5.78
C ILE A 108 -9.38 -28.53 -6.71
N ASN A 109 -10.24 -27.51 -6.63
CA ASN A 109 -10.01 -26.23 -7.28
C ASN A 109 -9.22 -25.30 -6.36
N PHE A 110 -7.89 -25.31 -6.47
CA PHE A 110 -7.01 -24.53 -5.61
C PHE A 110 -7.19 -23.01 -5.78
N GLU A 111 -7.52 -22.54 -6.97
CA GLU A 111 -7.77 -21.11 -7.21
C GLU A 111 -9.04 -20.62 -6.52
N GLU A 112 -10.10 -21.43 -6.57
CA GLU A 112 -11.36 -21.12 -5.90
C GLU A 112 -11.23 -21.16 -4.37
N ASN A 113 -10.44 -22.10 -3.84
CA ASN A 113 -10.12 -22.17 -2.41
C ASN A 113 -9.43 -20.88 -1.94
N LEU A 114 -8.42 -20.38 -2.66
CA LEU A 114 -7.73 -19.14 -2.32
C LEU A 114 -8.70 -17.95 -2.29
N LYS A 115 -9.64 -17.88 -3.24
CA LYS A 115 -10.67 -16.81 -3.30
C LYS A 115 -11.67 -16.87 -2.15
N LYS A 116 -11.99 -18.07 -1.65
CA LYS A 116 -12.93 -18.30 -0.54
C LYS A 116 -12.28 -18.24 0.85
N SER A 117 -10.95 -18.27 0.91
CA SER A 117 -10.21 -18.31 2.18
C SER A 117 -10.50 -17.08 3.03
N THR A 118 -10.73 -17.30 4.32
CA THR A 118 -11.06 -16.25 5.30
C THR A 118 -9.85 -15.39 5.69
N GLY A 119 -8.66 -15.78 5.24
CA GLY A 119 -7.40 -15.07 5.47
C GLY A 119 -6.56 -15.65 6.60
N LYS A 120 -6.96 -16.78 7.20
CA LYS A 120 -6.15 -17.50 8.20
C LYS A 120 -4.94 -18.15 7.52
N GLU A 121 -3.76 -18.02 8.12
CA GLU A 121 -2.51 -18.55 7.56
C GLU A 121 -2.58 -20.06 7.29
N GLU A 122 -3.14 -20.84 8.22
CA GLU A 122 -3.32 -22.30 8.08
C GLU A 122 -4.11 -22.71 6.81
N GLU A 123 -5.08 -21.90 6.37
CA GLU A 123 -5.84 -22.19 5.12
C GLU A 123 -4.94 -22.08 3.89
N PHE A 124 -4.03 -21.10 3.88
CA PHE A 124 -3.05 -20.91 2.81
C PHE A 124 -1.95 -21.98 2.86
N GLU A 125 -1.48 -22.35 4.05
CA GLU A 125 -0.53 -23.45 4.24
C GLU A 125 -1.07 -24.76 3.68
N GLU A 126 -2.30 -25.14 4.06
CA GLU A 126 -2.94 -26.37 3.56
C GLU A 126 -3.15 -26.33 2.05
N ASN A 127 -3.55 -25.18 1.49
CA ASN A 127 -3.77 -25.03 0.05
C ASN A 127 -2.46 -25.13 -0.75
N GLU A 128 -1.39 -24.44 -0.35
CA GLU A 128 -0.10 -24.48 -1.07
C GLU A 128 0.55 -25.86 -1.00
N ILE A 129 0.55 -26.51 0.17
CA ILE A 129 1.09 -27.86 0.33
C ILE A 129 0.31 -28.85 -0.54
N SER A 130 -1.03 -28.74 -0.57
CA SER A 130 -1.88 -29.61 -1.40
C SER A 130 -1.69 -29.38 -2.89
N ALA A 131 -1.58 -28.11 -3.33
CA ALA A 131 -1.36 -27.75 -4.72
C ALA A 131 -0.01 -28.29 -5.23
N GLU A 132 1.06 -28.08 -4.46
CA GLU A 132 2.41 -28.55 -4.82
C GLU A 132 2.49 -30.08 -4.81
N LEU A 133 1.86 -30.75 -3.84
CA LEU A 133 1.81 -32.21 -3.79
C LEU A 133 1.07 -32.79 -5.00
N ASN A 134 -0.05 -32.17 -5.40
CA ASN A 134 -0.79 -32.57 -6.60
C ASN A 134 0.07 -32.39 -7.87
N TRP A 135 0.79 -31.28 -7.99
CA TRP A 135 1.72 -31.03 -9.09
C TRP A 135 2.83 -32.11 -9.15
N ILE A 136 3.48 -32.41 -8.02
CA ILE A 136 4.53 -33.45 -7.93
C ILE A 136 4.01 -34.82 -8.38
N ARG A 137 2.80 -35.21 -7.96
CA ARG A 137 2.19 -36.49 -8.34
C ARG A 137 1.91 -36.59 -9.84
N ASN A 138 1.52 -35.48 -10.46
CA ASN A 138 1.29 -35.42 -11.89
C ASN A 138 2.61 -35.45 -12.67
N GLU A 139 3.60 -34.64 -12.27
CA GLU A 139 4.91 -34.60 -12.92
C GLU A 139 5.71 -35.90 -12.75
N SER A 140 5.53 -36.62 -11.64
CA SER A 140 6.19 -37.93 -11.40
C SER A 140 5.98 -38.94 -12.53
N LYS A 141 4.91 -38.79 -13.32
CA LYS A 141 4.58 -39.66 -14.46
C LYS A 141 5.48 -39.41 -15.68
N PHE A 142 6.11 -38.25 -15.76
CA PHE A 142 6.83 -37.78 -16.96
C PHE A 142 8.34 -37.60 -16.72
N VAL A 143 8.80 -37.48 -15.47
CA VAL A 143 10.22 -37.30 -15.16
C VAL A 143 11.00 -38.62 -15.27
N SER A 144 12.04 -38.64 -16.11
CA SER A 144 12.88 -39.83 -16.31
C SER A 144 13.74 -40.15 -15.08
N PRO A 145 13.64 -41.38 -14.51
CA PRO A 145 14.49 -41.82 -13.39
C PRO A 145 15.98 -41.76 -13.70
N GLN A 146 16.37 -42.07 -14.94
CA GLN A 146 17.76 -42.03 -15.38
C GLN A 146 18.34 -40.61 -15.36
N LEU A 147 17.53 -39.60 -15.72
CA LEU A 147 17.94 -38.20 -15.65
C LEU A 147 18.08 -37.74 -14.20
N ILE A 148 17.16 -38.14 -13.31
CA ILE A 148 17.25 -37.84 -11.87
C ILE A 148 18.53 -38.42 -11.28
N GLU A 149 18.84 -39.69 -11.56
CA GLU A 149 20.04 -40.33 -11.02
C GLU A 149 21.32 -39.65 -11.50
N LYS A 150 21.37 -39.28 -12.79
CA LYS A 150 22.49 -38.51 -13.36
C LYS A 150 22.62 -37.13 -12.71
N TYR A 151 21.50 -36.43 -12.53
CA TYR A 151 21.47 -35.15 -11.84
C TYR A 151 21.94 -35.27 -10.40
N LYS A 152 21.48 -36.28 -9.65
CA LYS A 152 21.95 -36.58 -8.29
C LYS A 152 23.46 -36.82 -8.25
N LYS A 153 24.04 -37.56 -9.21
CA LYS A 153 25.51 -37.74 -9.32
C LYS A 153 26.23 -36.43 -9.63
N SER A 154 25.66 -35.57 -10.48
CA SER A 154 26.23 -34.26 -10.82
C SER A 154 26.41 -33.29 -9.64
N ILE A 155 25.66 -33.51 -8.55
CA ILE A 155 25.73 -32.69 -7.33
C ILE A 155 26.45 -33.41 -6.18
N THR A 156 26.37 -34.74 -6.10
CA THR A 156 26.91 -35.52 -4.95
C THR A 156 28.26 -36.21 -5.19
N GLU A 157 28.69 -36.38 -6.45
CA GLU A 157 29.93 -37.10 -6.80
C GLU A 157 31.16 -36.42 -6.19
N LYS A 158 31.98 -37.14 -5.41
CA LYS A 158 33.15 -36.57 -4.72
C LYS A 158 34.30 -36.27 -5.68
N ASN A 159 34.41 -37.01 -6.78
CA ASN A 159 35.45 -36.76 -7.79
C ASN A 159 35.06 -35.59 -8.71
N ASN A 160 35.88 -34.54 -8.74
CA ASN A 160 35.60 -33.31 -9.51
C ASN A 160 35.50 -33.52 -11.03
N GLU A 161 36.30 -34.40 -11.62
CA GLU A 161 36.27 -34.67 -13.07
C GLU A 161 35.00 -35.41 -13.46
N LYS A 162 34.63 -36.45 -12.68
CA LYS A 162 33.37 -37.18 -12.88
C LYS A 162 32.16 -36.28 -12.65
N ARG A 163 32.20 -35.41 -11.63
CA ARG A 163 31.13 -34.44 -11.37
C ARG A 163 30.94 -33.49 -12.56
N LYS A 164 32.02 -32.93 -13.11
CA LYS A 164 31.98 -32.07 -14.31
C LYS A 164 31.42 -32.82 -15.52
N MET A 165 31.84 -34.06 -15.74
CA MET A 165 31.31 -34.90 -16.82
C MET A 165 29.78 -35.05 -16.72
N TYR A 166 29.24 -35.36 -15.54
CA TYR A 166 27.79 -35.44 -15.35
C TYR A 166 27.10 -34.08 -15.57
N GLN A 167 27.69 -32.98 -15.11
CA GLN A 167 27.15 -31.63 -15.34
C GLN A 167 27.11 -31.27 -16.83
N GLU A 168 28.15 -31.63 -17.60
CA GLU A 168 28.19 -31.42 -19.05
C GLU A 168 27.15 -32.27 -19.78
N GLU A 169 27.00 -33.54 -19.41
CA GLU A 169 25.96 -34.41 -19.99
C GLU A 169 24.55 -33.86 -19.78
N ILE A 170 24.27 -33.32 -18.60
CA ILE A 170 22.98 -32.71 -18.28
C ILE A 170 22.79 -31.44 -19.11
N LYS A 171 23.79 -30.55 -19.17
CA LYS A 171 23.73 -29.33 -19.98
C LYS A 171 23.53 -29.60 -21.48
N ARG A 172 24.04 -30.72 -22.01
CA ARG A 172 23.82 -31.13 -23.40
C ARG A 172 22.38 -31.58 -23.66
N LYS A 173 21.70 -32.16 -22.67
CA LYS A 173 20.33 -32.70 -22.81
C LYS A 173 19.25 -31.72 -22.37
N ILE A 174 19.58 -30.80 -21.46
CA ILE A 174 18.65 -29.90 -20.81
C ILE A 174 19.21 -28.49 -20.88
N VAL A 175 18.49 -27.64 -21.60
CA VAL A 175 18.88 -26.25 -21.84
C VAL A 175 18.02 -25.26 -21.02
N SER A 176 16.82 -25.66 -20.61
CA SER A 176 15.93 -24.78 -19.84
C SER A 176 16.20 -24.84 -18.33
N LYS A 177 16.11 -23.69 -17.67
CA LYS A 177 16.19 -23.57 -16.20
C LYS A 177 15.07 -24.33 -15.49
N ASP A 178 13.89 -24.37 -16.09
CA ASP A 178 12.71 -25.04 -15.52
C ASP A 178 12.89 -26.55 -15.44
N ALA A 179 13.50 -27.16 -16.47
CA ALA A 179 13.80 -28.59 -16.43
C ALA A 179 14.88 -28.92 -15.37
N ILE A 180 15.84 -28.02 -15.13
CA ILE A 180 16.81 -28.18 -14.03
C ILE A 180 16.10 -28.07 -12.67
N LYS A 181 15.17 -27.13 -12.50
CA LYS A 181 14.33 -27.02 -11.29
C LYS A 181 13.57 -28.32 -11.03
N ILE A 182 12.89 -28.86 -12.05
CA ILE A 182 12.17 -30.14 -11.93
C ILE A 182 13.12 -31.23 -11.48
N LEU A 183 14.31 -31.37 -12.09
CA LEU A 183 15.28 -32.37 -11.66
C LEU A 183 15.69 -32.20 -10.20
N ASP A 184 15.98 -30.99 -9.73
CA ASP A 184 16.38 -30.75 -8.34
C ASP A 184 15.28 -31.13 -7.34
N ILE A 185 14.01 -30.82 -7.65
CA ILE A 185 12.85 -31.22 -6.85
C ILE A 185 12.81 -32.75 -6.75
N PHE A 186 12.95 -33.43 -7.90
CA PHE A 186 12.76 -34.87 -8.02
C PHE A 186 13.96 -35.73 -7.55
N VAL A 187 15.09 -35.12 -7.18
CA VAL A 187 16.19 -35.80 -6.45
C VAL A 187 15.74 -36.31 -5.07
N GLY A 188 14.69 -35.71 -4.49
CA GLY A 188 14.11 -36.18 -3.22
C GLY A 188 13.76 -37.66 -3.28
N ASN A 189 14.18 -38.42 -2.26
CA ASN A 189 14.00 -39.87 -2.23
C ASN A 189 12.58 -40.27 -1.85
N THR A 190 11.87 -39.41 -1.12
CA THR A 190 10.48 -39.60 -0.70
C THR A 190 9.57 -38.54 -1.32
N GLU A 191 8.26 -38.81 -1.39
CA GLU A 191 7.28 -37.80 -1.83
C GLU A 191 7.36 -36.54 -0.97
N LYS A 192 7.50 -36.70 0.35
CA LYS A 192 7.67 -35.58 1.29
C LYS A 192 8.95 -34.77 1.03
N GLU A 193 10.07 -35.42 0.72
CA GLU A 193 11.32 -34.72 0.38
C GLU A 193 11.19 -33.92 -0.93
N LYS A 194 10.50 -34.48 -1.93
CA LYS A 194 10.19 -33.76 -3.17
C LYS A 194 9.31 -32.55 -2.89
N LEU A 195 8.27 -32.72 -2.06
CA LEU A 195 7.37 -31.65 -1.63
C LEU A 195 8.12 -30.52 -0.93
N ALA A 196 8.97 -30.83 0.05
CA ALA A 196 9.77 -29.83 0.74
C ALA A 196 10.70 -29.03 -0.20
N ARG A 197 11.20 -29.67 -1.27
CA ARG A 197 12.00 -29.00 -2.31
C ARG A 197 11.13 -28.14 -3.23
N GLY A 198 9.99 -28.67 -3.67
CA GLY A 198 9.02 -27.97 -4.50
C GLY A 198 8.54 -26.67 -3.85
N LEU A 199 8.15 -26.73 -2.58
CA LEU A 199 7.70 -25.57 -1.80
C LEU A 199 8.75 -24.46 -1.70
N LYS A 200 10.06 -24.80 -1.66
CA LYS A 200 11.14 -23.79 -1.69
C LYS A 200 11.28 -23.09 -3.04
N TYR A 201 11.02 -23.79 -4.13
CA TYR A 201 10.99 -23.16 -5.45
C TYR A 201 9.72 -22.32 -5.62
N ARG A 202 8.58 -22.84 -5.17
CA ARG A 202 7.29 -22.13 -5.18
C ARG A 202 7.37 -20.81 -4.43
N GLU A 203 7.97 -20.80 -3.24
CA GLU A 203 8.23 -19.57 -2.46
C GLU A 203 8.98 -18.53 -3.30
N LYS A 204 10.12 -18.92 -3.89
CA LYS A 204 10.96 -18.02 -4.69
C LYS A 204 10.26 -17.48 -5.94
N GLU A 205 9.45 -18.30 -6.60
CA GLU A 205 8.71 -17.87 -7.79
C GLU A 205 7.66 -16.83 -7.44
N LEU A 206 6.93 -17.03 -6.34
CA LEU A 206 5.95 -16.06 -5.87
C LEU A 206 6.61 -14.78 -5.37
N GLU A 207 7.77 -14.86 -4.70
CA GLU A 207 8.55 -13.68 -4.32
C GLU A 207 9.03 -12.90 -5.55
N GLN A 208 9.54 -13.57 -6.58
CA GLN A 208 9.97 -12.92 -7.82
C GLN A 208 8.81 -12.25 -8.56
N PHE A 209 7.65 -12.91 -8.59
CA PHE A 209 6.43 -12.33 -9.12
C PHE A 209 6.03 -11.07 -8.34
N MET A 210 5.95 -11.15 -7.00
CA MET A 210 5.63 -9.99 -6.16
C MET A 210 6.60 -8.83 -6.37
N LEU A 211 7.90 -9.10 -6.42
CA LEU A 211 8.92 -8.08 -6.62
C LEU A 211 8.76 -7.40 -7.99
N LYS A 212 8.50 -8.18 -9.05
CA LYS A 212 8.23 -7.63 -10.38
C LYS A 212 7.02 -6.68 -10.35
N GLU A 213 5.92 -7.10 -9.74
CA GLU A 213 4.71 -6.26 -9.67
C GLU A 213 4.93 -5.01 -8.82
N GLN A 214 5.68 -5.09 -7.72
CA GLN A 214 6.04 -3.92 -6.91
C GLN A 214 6.88 -2.90 -7.70
N LYS A 215 7.80 -3.35 -8.55
CA LYS A 215 8.60 -2.46 -9.41
C LYS A 215 7.72 -1.73 -10.41
N GLU A 216 6.83 -2.44 -11.08
CA GLU A 216 5.88 -1.84 -12.04
C GLU A 216 4.92 -0.87 -11.36
N GLN A 217 4.39 -1.22 -10.18
CA GLN A 217 3.54 -0.32 -9.39
C GLN A 217 4.27 0.99 -9.07
N PHE A 218 5.53 0.91 -8.64
CA PHE A 218 6.32 2.06 -8.28
C PHE A 218 6.55 2.99 -9.48
N LYS A 219 6.92 2.40 -10.62
CA LYS A 219 7.09 3.10 -11.89
C LYS A 219 5.81 3.81 -12.33
N LYS A 220 4.68 3.12 -12.33
CA LYS A 220 3.36 3.66 -12.71
C LYS A 220 2.91 4.81 -11.82
N ALA A 221 3.17 4.73 -10.52
CA ALA A 221 2.93 5.85 -9.61
C ALA A 221 3.78 7.08 -9.99
N GLY A 222 5.06 6.86 -10.31
CA GLY A 222 5.96 7.90 -10.82
C GLY A 222 5.44 8.57 -12.10
N GLU A 223 5.08 7.77 -13.11
CA GLU A 223 4.52 8.23 -14.39
C GLU A 223 3.31 9.14 -14.17
N PHE A 224 2.37 8.73 -13.32
CA PHE A 224 1.19 9.53 -12.99
C PHE A 224 1.56 10.85 -12.31
N LEU A 225 2.42 10.81 -11.29
CA LEU A 225 2.79 11.98 -10.51
C LEU A 225 3.58 12.99 -11.35
N GLN A 226 4.45 12.52 -12.24
CA GLN A 226 5.21 13.34 -13.16
C GLN A 226 4.29 14.00 -14.20
N LYS A 227 3.41 13.21 -14.86
CA LYS A 227 2.47 13.71 -15.87
C LYS A 227 1.57 14.84 -15.35
N ASN A 228 1.19 14.75 -14.07
CA ASN A 228 0.34 15.72 -13.40
C ASN A 228 1.11 16.86 -12.70
N ASN A 229 2.44 16.96 -12.89
CA ASN A 229 3.31 17.98 -12.29
C ASN A 229 3.22 18.02 -10.74
N LEU A 230 3.01 16.86 -10.13
CA LEU A 230 2.85 16.73 -8.68
C LEU A 230 4.20 16.58 -7.97
N LEU A 231 5.20 16.00 -8.64
CA LEU A 231 6.55 15.82 -8.08
C LEU A 231 7.20 17.16 -7.73
N ASN A 232 7.15 18.15 -8.63
CA ASN A 232 7.63 19.51 -8.38
C ASN A 232 6.99 20.14 -7.12
N ILE A 233 5.69 19.92 -6.92
CA ILE A 233 4.96 20.44 -5.76
C ILE A 233 5.53 19.86 -4.46
N TYR A 234 5.76 18.54 -4.40
CA TYR A 234 6.33 17.91 -3.20
C TYR A 234 7.77 18.33 -2.94
N VAL A 235 8.57 18.46 -4.00
CA VAL A 235 9.93 18.99 -3.91
C VAL A 235 9.93 20.38 -3.30
N ARG A 236 9.10 21.30 -3.81
CA ARG A 236 9.01 22.67 -3.28
C ARG A 236 8.54 22.69 -1.83
N MET A 237 7.54 21.89 -1.48
CA MET A 237 7.02 21.82 -0.11
C MET A 237 8.08 21.30 0.86
N GLN A 238 8.76 20.21 0.53
CA GLN A 238 9.80 19.63 1.38
C GLN A 238 11.02 20.54 1.49
N ASN A 239 11.48 21.12 0.38
CA ASN A 239 12.61 22.04 0.38
C ASN A 239 12.35 23.30 1.21
N LYS A 240 11.09 23.79 1.23
CA LYS A 240 10.69 24.89 2.11
C LYS A 240 10.85 24.50 3.58
N ASP A 241 10.51 23.27 3.96
CA ASP A 241 10.72 22.80 5.33
C ASP A 241 12.23 22.68 5.64
N TYR A 242 13.05 22.21 4.71
CA TYR A 242 14.51 22.22 4.90
C TYR A 242 15.12 23.64 5.00
N GLU A 243 14.56 24.63 4.30
CA GLU A 243 14.93 26.04 4.47
C GLU A 243 14.58 26.54 5.86
N LYS A 244 13.37 26.26 6.36
CA LYS A 244 12.96 26.61 7.73
C LYS A 244 13.90 26.01 8.79
N MET A 245 14.44 24.83 8.53
CA MET A 245 15.38 24.13 9.42
C MET A 245 16.85 24.53 9.19
N GLU A 246 17.13 25.41 8.22
CA GLU A 246 18.47 25.82 7.80
C GLU A 246 19.36 24.65 7.39
N MET A 247 18.79 23.68 6.67
CA MET A 247 19.47 22.49 6.17
C MET A 247 19.52 22.49 4.62
N PRO A 248 20.21 23.44 3.97
CA PRO A 248 20.19 23.56 2.50
C PRO A 248 20.78 22.34 1.78
N GLY A 249 21.69 21.60 2.41
CA GLY A 249 22.26 20.36 1.85
C GLY A 249 21.29 19.18 1.77
N MET A 250 20.10 19.29 2.37
CA MET A 250 19.04 18.28 2.33
C MET A 250 18.06 18.46 1.16
N LYS A 251 18.19 19.55 0.40
CA LYS A 251 17.25 19.87 -0.69
C LYS A 251 17.39 18.89 -1.85
N TYR A 252 16.26 18.64 -2.50
CA TYR A 252 16.17 17.82 -3.71
C TYR A 252 15.79 18.67 -4.92
N THR A 253 16.22 18.28 -6.11
CA THR A 253 15.68 18.77 -7.38
C THR A 253 14.53 17.89 -7.86
N GLU A 254 13.74 18.36 -8.82
CA GLU A 254 12.73 17.53 -9.46
C GLU A 254 13.35 16.36 -10.22
N GLU A 255 14.45 16.59 -10.95
CA GLU A 255 15.18 15.56 -11.69
C GLU A 255 15.67 14.42 -10.79
N GLU A 256 16.16 14.76 -9.57
CA GLU A 256 16.57 13.74 -8.58
C GLU A 256 15.39 12.88 -8.13
N VAL A 257 14.20 13.47 -7.99
CA VAL A 257 12.97 12.75 -7.65
C VAL A 257 12.48 11.91 -8.81
N GLU A 258 12.46 12.43 -10.03
CA GLU A 258 12.04 11.66 -11.22
C GLU A 258 12.92 10.43 -11.43
N LYS A 259 14.23 10.54 -11.17
CA LYS A 259 15.19 9.46 -11.36
C LYS A 259 14.87 8.20 -10.57
N ILE A 260 14.24 8.31 -9.39
CA ILE A 260 13.97 7.13 -8.57
C ILE A 260 12.94 6.19 -9.22
N PHE A 261 12.10 6.70 -10.10
CA PHE A 261 11.05 5.95 -10.79
C PHE A 261 11.54 5.28 -12.09
N THR A 262 12.83 5.40 -12.42
CA THR A 262 13.42 4.80 -13.62
C THR A 262 13.81 3.34 -13.38
N ASP A 263 13.69 2.48 -14.40
CA ASP A 263 14.09 1.07 -14.32
C ASP A 263 15.55 0.92 -13.82
N ASP A 264 16.45 1.76 -14.35
CA ASP A 264 17.87 1.85 -13.96
C ASP A 264 18.11 2.08 -12.47
N TYR A 265 17.19 2.77 -11.79
CA TYR A 265 17.27 3.02 -10.35
C TYR A 265 16.57 1.89 -9.58
N ILE A 266 15.36 1.55 -10.00
CA ILE A 266 14.50 0.54 -9.38
C ILE A 266 15.20 -0.82 -9.31
N ASP A 267 15.92 -1.22 -10.36
CA ASP A 267 16.63 -2.50 -10.41
C ASP A 267 17.83 -2.60 -9.46
N LYS A 268 18.29 -1.47 -8.93
CA LYS A 268 19.40 -1.40 -7.96
C LYS A 268 18.92 -1.35 -6.50
N LEU A 269 17.62 -1.22 -6.28
CA LEU A 269 17.04 -1.16 -4.93
C LEU A 269 17.00 -2.55 -4.32
N GLU A 270 17.40 -2.62 -3.04
CA GLU A 270 17.10 -3.79 -2.23
C GLU A 270 15.59 -3.91 -2.04
N PRO A 271 15.01 -5.14 -1.96
CA PRO A 271 13.56 -5.34 -1.88
C PRO A 271 12.89 -4.50 -0.78
N PHE A 272 13.52 -4.39 0.40
CA PHE A 272 12.98 -3.61 1.51
C PHE A 272 13.00 -2.09 1.24
N GLN A 273 14.02 -1.58 0.54
CA GLN A 273 14.06 -0.16 0.15
C GLN A 273 12.96 0.16 -0.87
N LEU A 274 12.74 -0.75 -1.83
CA LEU A 274 11.63 -0.65 -2.75
C LEU A 274 10.31 -0.63 -1.98
N ALA A 275 10.08 -1.56 -1.05
CA ALA A 275 8.87 -1.62 -0.24
C ALA A 275 8.62 -0.31 0.56
N MET A 276 9.66 0.28 1.17
CA MET A 276 9.57 1.56 1.88
C MET A 276 9.15 2.71 0.94
N LEU A 277 9.80 2.83 -0.21
CA LEU A 277 9.47 3.83 -1.23
C LEU A 277 8.03 3.65 -1.72
N ASN A 278 7.68 2.42 -2.05
CA ASN A 278 6.36 2.05 -2.51
C ASN A 278 5.28 2.38 -1.46
N ALA A 279 5.48 2.07 -0.19
CA ALA A 279 4.52 2.39 0.86
C ALA A 279 4.21 3.90 0.96
N PHE A 280 5.22 4.76 0.78
CA PHE A 280 5.01 6.21 0.73
C PHE A 280 4.33 6.65 -0.57
N TRP A 281 4.95 6.30 -1.71
CA TRP A 281 4.58 6.83 -3.01
C TRP A 281 3.26 6.27 -3.52
N GLN A 282 2.91 5.01 -3.20
CA GLN A 282 1.58 4.49 -3.47
C GLN A 282 0.50 5.17 -2.64
N ASN A 283 0.78 5.48 -1.37
CA ASN A 283 -0.15 6.26 -0.56
C ASN A 283 -0.33 7.68 -1.11
N ARG A 284 0.74 8.29 -1.66
CA ARG A 284 0.64 9.58 -2.35
C ARG A 284 -0.17 9.46 -3.63
N PHE A 285 0.19 8.52 -4.51
CA PHE A 285 -0.51 8.22 -5.74
C PHE A 285 -1.99 7.97 -5.51
N THR A 286 -2.37 7.14 -4.53
CA THR A 286 -3.77 6.86 -4.16
C THR A 286 -4.55 8.15 -3.92
N LYS A 287 -4.00 9.04 -3.09
CA LYS A 287 -4.66 10.31 -2.74
C LYS A 287 -4.84 11.21 -3.96
N GLU A 288 -3.81 11.31 -4.78
CA GLU A 288 -3.82 12.19 -5.95
C GLU A 288 -4.69 11.62 -7.09
N ALA A 289 -4.78 10.30 -7.24
CA ALA A 289 -5.65 9.64 -8.20
C ALA A 289 -7.14 9.75 -7.81
N ILE A 290 -7.47 9.68 -6.52
CA ILE A 290 -8.84 9.91 -6.02
C ILE A 290 -9.22 11.39 -6.20
N ASP A 291 -8.33 12.31 -5.85
CA ASP A 291 -8.51 13.75 -6.05
C ASP A 291 -8.67 14.10 -7.54
N PHE A 292 -7.96 13.39 -8.43
CA PHE A 292 -8.14 13.50 -9.88
C PHE A 292 -9.56 13.11 -10.32
N GLY A 293 -10.09 11.98 -9.82
CA GLY A 293 -11.46 11.55 -10.09
C GLY A 293 -12.52 12.53 -9.57
N GLU A 294 -12.32 13.11 -8.39
CA GLU A 294 -13.20 14.18 -7.85
C GLU A 294 -13.22 15.41 -8.77
N LYS A 295 -12.05 15.82 -9.30
CA LYS A 295 -11.98 16.95 -10.25
C LYS A 295 -12.70 16.65 -11.56
N LEU A 296 -12.62 15.42 -12.07
CA LEU A 296 -13.38 15.00 -13.24
C LEU A 296 -14.88 15.13 -12.98
N PHE A 297 -15.36 14.59 -11.86
CA PHE A 297 -16.77 14.70 -11.48
C PHE A 297 -17.24 16.17 -11.39
N ILE A 298 -16.43 17.05 -10.81
CA ILE A 298 -16.72 18.49 -10.74
C ILE A 298 -16.75 19.12 -12.13
N PHE A 299 -15.79 18.78 -13.01
CA PHE A 299 -15.73 19.31 -14.36
C PHE A 299 -16.93 18.91 -15.20
N ASP A 300 -17.35 17.64 -15.10
CA ASP A 300 -18.52 17.12 -15.81
C ASP A 300 -19.81 17.73 -15.25
N THR A 301 -19.97 17.76 -13.92
CA THR A 301 -21.15 18.32 -13.25
C THR A 301 -21.39 19.78 -13.65
N LEU A 302 -20.32 20.57 -13.78
CA LEU A 302 -20.39 21.99 -14.11
C LEU A 302 -20.18 22.30 -15.59
N ASN A 303 -20.07 21.27 -16.43
CA ASN A 303 -19.76 21.38 -17.86
C ASN A 303 -18.60 22.35 -18.17
N LEU A 304 -17.49 22.20 -17.44
CA LEU A 304 -16.38 23.15 -17.50
C LEU A 304 -15.49 22.98 -18.74
N TRP A 305 -15.65 21.91 -19.51
CA TRP A 305 -14.75 21.56 -20.62
C TRP A 305 -14.60 22.64 -21.69
N GLU A 306 -15.64 23.46 -21.90
CA GLU A 306 -15.60 24.57 -22.85
C GLU A 306 -15.16 25.90 -22.24
N ASN A 307 -15.41 26.13 -20.94
CA ASN A 307 -15.33 27.47 -20.32
C ASN A 307 -14.56 27.53 -18.99
N TYR A 308 -13.78 26.49 -18.63
CA TYR A 308 -13.10 26.35 -17.33
C TYR A 308 -12.26 27.56 -16.92
N LYS A 309 -11.74 28.36 -17.87
CA LYS A 309 -10.94 29.58 -17.62
C LYS A 309 -11.74 30.74 -17.00
N LYS A 310 -13.04 30.82 -17.28
CA LYS A 310 -13.89 31.96 -16.90
C LYS A 310 -14.74 31.70 -15.66
N VAL A 311 -14.86 30.44 -15.25
CA VAL A 311 -15.71 30.06 -14.12
C VAL A 311 -14.94 30.21 -12.82
N GLU A 312 -15.40 31.07 -11.92
CA GLU A 312 -14.98 31.05 -10.52
C GLU A 312 -15.88 30.10 -9.72
N LEU A 313 -15.28 29.39 -8.77
CA LEU A 313 -15.99 28.45 -7.90
C LEU A 313 -15.97 29.01 -6.49
N ASP A 314 -17.16 29.22 -5.93
CA ASP A 314 -17.34 29.58 -4.53
C ASP A 314 -17.49 28.33 -3.64
N GLU A 315 -17.43 28.55 -2.33
CA GLU A 315 -17.49 27.47 -1.34
C GLU A 315 -18.85 26.78 -1.30
N GLU A 316 -19.96 27.50 -1.49
CA GLU A 316 -21.31 26.92 -1.41
C GLU A 316 -21.56 26.01 -2.60
N LYS A 317 -21.21 26.44 -3.81
CA LYS A 317 -21.34 25.63 -5.02
C LYS A 317 -20.52 24.34 -4.94
N ILE A 318 -19.30 24.42 -4.41
CA ILE A 318 -18.48 23.22 -4.16
C ILE A 318 -19.11 22.31 -3.11
N LYS A 319 -19.69 22.86 -2.03
CA LYS A 319 -20.40 22.03 -1.04
C LYS A 319 -21.57 21.28 -1.66
N GLU A 320 -22.36 21.90 -2.52
CA GLU A 320 -23.49 21.25 -3.21
C GLU A 320 -23.01 20.11 -4.13
N ILE A 321 -21.90 20.31 -4.86
CA ILE A 321 -21.32 19.25 -5.71
C ILE A 321 -20.76 18.10 -4.87
N LEU A 322 -20.09 18.40 -3.75
CA LEU A 322 -19.59 17.37 -2.83
C LEU A 322 -20.73 16.59 -2.17
N GLN A 323 -21.87 17.23 -1.89
CA GLN A 323 -23.09 16.55 -1.44
C GLN A 323 -23.62 15.62 -2.53
N LYS A 324 -23.72 16.12 -3.77
CA LYS A 324 -24.13 15.32 -4.94
C LYS A 324 -23.28 14.07 -5.10
N GLU A 325 -21.96 14.22 -5.09
CA GLU A 325 -21.01 13.12 -5.20
C GLU A 325 -21.16 12.11 -4.05
N LYS A 326 -21.31 12.60 -2.81
CA LYS A 326 -21.46 11.77 -1.62
C LYS A 326 -22.70 10.88 -1.66
N ILE A 327 -23.83 11.42 -2.14
CA ILE A 327 -25.08 10.67 -2.33
C ILE A 327 -24.86 9.58 -3.37
N CYS A 328 -24.23 9.90 -4.51
CA CYS A 328 -23.89 8.91 -5.52
C CYS A 328 -22.99 7.80 -4.96
N ASP A 329 -22.03 8.13 -4.08
CA ASP A 329 -21.19 7.14 -3.42
C ASP A 329 -21.99 6.21 -2.49
N ASP A 330 -22.88 6.74 -1.66
CA ASP A 330 -23.69 5.93 -0.75
C ASP A 330 -24.63 5.00 -1.52
N ILE A 331 -25.28 5.51 -2.57
CA ILE A 331 -26.10 4.70 -3.47
C ILE A 331 -25.24 3.62 -4.10
N PHE A 332 -24.09 3.95 -4.69
CA PHE A 332 -23.20 2.97 -5.30
C PHE A 332 -22.84 1.84 -4.33
N TYR A 333 -22.43 2.16 -3.10
CA TYR A 333 -22.03 1.15 -2.13
C TYR A 333 -23.18 0.25 -1.69
N SER A 334 -24.42 0.73 -1.74
CA SER A 334 -25.62 -0.07 -1.44
C SER A 334 -25.99 -1.05 -2.55
N ILE A 335 -25.61 -0.76 -3.81
CA ILE A 335 -25.94 -1.59 -4.99
C ILE A 335 -24.73 -2.28 -5.63
N LYS A 336 -23.53 -2.10 -5.10
CA LYS A 336 -22.26 -2.59 -5.69
C LYS A 336 -22.21 -4.10 -5.96
N ASP A 337 -23.00 -4.89 -5.25
CA ASP A 337 -23.05 -6.34 -5.40
C ASP A 337 -23.96 -6.77 -6.55
N ASN A 338 -24.80 -5.87 -7.09
CA ASN A 338 -25.64 -6.09 -8.27
C ASN A 338 -24.82 -5.90 -9.55
N ILE A 339 -23.88 -6.78 -9.80
CA ILE A 339 -22.96 -6.67 -10.94
C ILE A 339 -23.67 -7.08 -12.23
N GLN A 340 -23.66 -6.20 -13.24
CA GLN A 340 -24.13 -6.48 -14.60
C GLN A 340 -23.06 -7.22 -15.42
N GLU A 341 -21.81 -6.74 -15.36
CA GLU A 341 -20.68 -7.29 -16.10
C GLU A 341 -19.43 -7.28 -15.21
N LYS A 342 -18.56 -8.29 -15.35
CA LYS A 342 -17.25 -8.30 -14.68
C LYS A 342 -16.15 -8.11 -15.71
N ILE A 343 -15.32 -7.10 -15.52
CA ILE A 343 -14.09 -6.92 -16.28
C ILE A 343 -12.96 -7.52 -15.45
N GLN A 344 -12.18 -8.41 -16.05
CA GLN A 344 -11.05 -9.09 -15.41
C GLN A 344 -9.79 -8.89 -16.24
N GLU A 345 -8.72 -8.45 -15.57
CA GLU A 345 -7.37 -8.29 -16.13
C GLU A 345 -6.40 -9.03 -15.20
N GLU A 346 -5.57 -9.93 -15.76
CA GLU A 346 -4.54 -10.76 -15.09
C GLU A 346 -4.83 -11.16 -13.63
N THR A 347 -4.56 -10.26 -12.68
CA THR A 347 -4.56 -10.47 -11.23
C THR A 347 -5.82 -9.94 -10.51
N PHE A 348 -6.67 -9.14 -11.17
CA PHE A 348 -7.79 -8.46 -10.53
C PHE A 348 -9.04 -8.35 -11.43
N SER A 349 -10.21 -8.22 -10.80
CA SER A 349 -11.47 -7.96 -11.51
C SER A 349 -12.29 -6.90 -10.79
N TYR A 350 -13.09 -6.17 -11.56
CA TYR A 350 -14.10 -5.26 -11.02
C TYR A 350 -15.43 -5.46 -11.75
N GLY A 351 -16.52 -5.08 -11.08
CA GLY A 351 -17.87 -5.20 -11.62
C GLY A 351 -18.39 -3.85 -12.13
N LEU A 352 -18.99 -3.85 -13.32
CA LEU A 352 -19.92 -2.82 -13.77
C LEU A 352 -21.27 -3.05 -13.10
N ILE A 353 -21.87 -2.01 -12.53
CA ILE A 353 -23.06 -2.16 -11.69
C ILE A 353 -24.29 -2.10 -12.57
N ASN A 354 -25.27 -2.93 -12.25
CA ASN A 354 -26.59 -2.86 -12.82
C ASN A 354 -27.40 -1.72 -12.19
N LEU A 355 -27.52 -0.61 -12.92
CA LEU A 355 -28.26 0.58 -12.48
C LEU A 355 -29.79 0.46 -12.65
N ASN A 356 -30.28 -0.64 -13.25
CA ASN A 356 -31.72 -0.85 -13.44
C ASN A 356 -32.48 -1.04 -12.12
N ASN A 357 -31.78 -1.36 -11.03
CA ASN A 357 -32.37 -1.55 -9.70
C ASN A 357 -32.56 -0.23 -8.92
N VAL A 358 -32.14 0.91 -9.47
CA VAL A 358 -32.37 2.22 -8.85
C VAL A 358 -33.82 2.65 -9.11
N SER A 359 -34.57 2.94 -8.04
CA SER A 359 -36.00 3.29 -8.14
C SER A 359 -36.23 4.59 -8.89
N GLU A 360 -37.33 4.67 -9.65
CA GLU A 360 -37.73 5.89 -10.36
C GLU A 360 -38.02 7.06 -9.41
N GLN A 361 -38.54 6.76 -8.21
CA GLN A 361 -38.76 7.78 -7.18
C GLN A 361 -37.44 8.44 -6.76
N LEU A 362 -36.41 7.64 -6.45
CA LEU A 362 -35.08 8.16 -6.09
C LEU A 362 -34.47 9.01 -7.22
N LYS A 363 -34.61 8.58 -8.48
CA LYS A 363 -34.16 9.36 -9.64
C LYS A 363 -34.88 10.70 -9.74
N SER A 364 -36.20 10.70 -9.51
CA SER A 364 -37.03 11.90 -9.58
C SER A 364 -36.69 12.90 -8.47
N ASP A 365 -36.54 12.43 -7.23
CA ASP A 365 -36.23 13.29 -6.08
C ASP A 365 -34.83 13.88 -6.18
N TYR A 366 -33.85 13.06 -6.58
CA TYR A 366 -32.48 13.51 -6.87
C TYR A 366 -32.46 14.62 -7.92
N LYS A 367 -33.13 14.41 -9.05
CA LYS A 367 -33.19 15.40 -10.12
C LYS A 367 -33.84 16.69 -9.64
N LYS A 368 -34.98 16.60 -8.97
CA LYS A 368 -35.72 17.75 -8.45
C LYS A 368 -34.87 18.60 -7.51
N TYR A 369 -34.12 17.96 -6.60
CA TYR A 369 -33.27 18.67 -5.65
C TYR A 369 -32.10 19.38 -6.35
N PHE A 370 -31.36 18.66 -7.20
CA PHE A 370 -30.16 19.23 -7.83
C PHE A 370 -30.45 20.17 -8.99
N ASP A 371 -31.60 20.08 -9.66
CA ASP A 371 -32.00 21.08 -10.67
C ASP A 371 -32.16 22.48 -10.05
N GLU A 372 -32.54 22.57 -8.78
CA GLU A 372 -32.61 23.85 -8.05
C GLU A 372 -31.22 24.38 -7.66
N LYS A 373 -30.31 23.49 -7.23
CA LYS A 373 -29.01 23.86 -6.64
C LYS A 373 -27.88 23.97 -7.67
N LEU A 374 -27.92 23.14 -8.70
CA LEU A 374 -26.92 22.98 -9.75
C LEU A 374 -27.62 22.95 -11.13
N PRO A 375 -28.22 24.08 -11.55
CA PRO A 375 -29.01 24.16 -12.79
C PRO A 375 -28.17 23.99 -14.06
N GLU A 376 -26.83 24.07 -13.96
CA GLU A 376 -25.94 23.86 -15.11
C GLU A 376 -25.63 22.38 -15.38
N SER A 377 -26.09 21.47 -14.53
CA SER A 377 -25.92 20.02 -14.67
C SER A 377 -27.24 19.38 -15.13
N ASP A 378 -27.15 18.28 -15.89
CA ASP A 378 -28.35 17.53 -16.31
C ASP A 378 -29.06 16.82 -15.12
N ASN A 379 -28.30 16.58 -14.04
CA ASN A 379 -28.75 15.95 -12.78
C ASN A 379 -29.45 14.60 -12.98
N ILE A 380 -28.92 13.79 -13.90
CA ILE A 380 -29.41 12.44 -14.16
C ILE A 380 -28.63 11.46 -13.30
N LEU A 381 -29.28 10.93 -12.25
CA LEU A 381 -28.64 10.06 -11.26
C LEU A 381 -27.88 8.87 -11.88
N THR A 382 -28.43 8.20 -12.89
CA THR A 382 -27.76 7.05 -13.52
C THR A 382 -26.48 7.47 -14.22
N GLN A 383 -26.46 8.60 -14.92
CA GLN A 383 -25.25 9.12 -15.56
C GLN A 383 -24.20 9.52 -14.52
N ASP A 384 -24.61 10.22 -13.45
CA ASP A 384 -23.71 10.60 -12.36
C ASP A 384 -23.13 9.37 -11.63
N LEU A 385 -23.90 8.29 -11.52
CA LEU A 385 -23.44 7.01 -10.97
C LEU A 385 -22.44 6.31 -11.91
N GLU A 386 -22.69 6.29 -13.22
CA GLU A 386 -21.79 5.73 -14.25
C GLU A 386 -20.46 6.48 -14.29
N TYR A 387 -20.48 7.82 -14.34
CA TYR A 387 -19.26 8.63 -14.33
C TYR A 387 -18.45 8.42 -13.03
N GLY A 388 -19.14 8.37 -11.89
CA GLY A 388 -18.49 8.11 -10.60
C GLY A 388 -17.99 6.68 -10.42
N GLN A 389 -18.46 5.71 -11.21
CA GLN A 389 -18.09 4.30 -11.03
C GLN A 389 -16.59 4.06 -11.28
N ASN A 390 -16.00 4.67 -12.31
CA ASN A 390 -14.57 4.50 -12.60
C ASN A 390 -13.69 5.02 -11.46
N LYS A 391 -14.01 6.20 -10.90
CA LYS A 391 -13.36 6.73 -9.70
C LYS A 391 -13.41 5.71 -8.56
N ARG A 392 -14.58 5.13 -8.28
CA ARG A 392 -14.77 4.17 -7.18
C ARG A 392 -14.03 2.85 -7.42
N ASN A 393 -13.93 2.42 -8.68
CA ASN A 393 -13.14 1.26 -9.06
C ASN A 393 -11.64 1.51 -8.86
N VAL A 394 -11.13 2.66 -9.31
CA VAL A 394 -9.74 3.12 -9.03
C VAL A 394 -9.50 3.16 -7.53
N GLU A 395 -10.39 3.79 -6.78
CA GLU A 395 -10.30 3.88 -5.33
C GLU A 395 -10.16 2.50 -4.69
N SER A 396 -11.06 1.56 -5.01
CA SER A 396 -11.03 0.20 -4.48
C SER A 396 -9.75 -0.56 -4.84
N VAL A 397 -9.29 -0.49 -6.10
CA VAL A 397 -8.10 -1.21 -6.57
C VAL A 397 -6.84 -0.67 -5.89
N VAL A 398 -6.65 0.65 -5.92
CA VAL A 398 -5.44 1.29 -5.41
C VAL A 398 -5.38 1.18 -3.87
N TYR A 399 -6.51 1.29 -3.16
CA TYR A 399 -6.51 1.06 -1.70
C TYR A 399 -6.16 -0.37 -1.31
N ARG A 400 -6.62 -1.37 -2.06
CA ARG A 400 -6.26 -2.77 -1.80
C ARG A 400 -4.78 -3.04 -2.05
N ALA A 401 -4.23 -2.49 -3.14
CA ALA A 401 -2.80 -2.58 -3.44
C ALA A 401 -1.97 -1.95 -2.30
N LYS A 402 -2.28 -0.70 -1.93
CA LYS A 402 -1.66 0.00 -0.80
C LYS A 402 -1.71 -0.83 0.49
N THR A 403 -2.88 -1.38 0.82
CA THR A 403 -3.06 -2.14 2.08
C THR A 403 -2.17 -3.39 2.12
N SER A 404 -2.11 -4.13 1.01
CA SER A 404 -1.29 -5.35 0.90
C SER A 404 0.20 -5.02 1.07
N MET A 405 0.67 -3.99 0.38
CA MET A 405 2.07 -3.56 0.43
C MET A 405 2.50 -3.10 1.83
N VAL A 406 1.63 -2.38 2.55
CA VAL A 406 1.98 -1.96 3.91
C VAL A 406 1.97 -3.14 4.88
N GLN A 407 1.07 -4.12 4.71
CA GLN A 407 1.13 -5.34 5.51
C GLN A 407 2.47 -6.07 5.32
N GLU A 408 2.99 -6.12 4.09
CA GLU A 408 4.29 -6.73 3.78
C GLU A 408 5.41 -6.00 4.50
N LEU A 409 5.41 -4.67 4.38
CA LEU A 409 6.39 -3.83 5.03
C LEU A 409 6.39 -4.03 6.57
N LEU A 410 5.21 -4.08 7.20
CA LEU A 410 5.10 -4.30 8.64
C LEU A 410 5.70 -5.64 9.09
N LEU A 411 5.57 -6.68 8.25
CA LEU A 411 6.15 -7.98 8.54
C LEU A 411 7.67 -7.98 8.42
N ASP A 412 8.19 -7.33 7.39
CA ASP A 412 9.63 -7.25 7.17
C ASP A 412 10.30 -6.40 8.27
N ILE A 413 9.64 -5.32 8.73
CA ILE A 413 10.14 -4.47 9.81
C ILE A 413 10.40 -5.29 11.08
N GLU A 414 9.49 -6.19 11.41
CA GLU A 414 9.58 -7.00 12.61
C GLU A 414 10.85 -7.87 12.66
N HIS A 415 11.30 -8.34 11.50
CA HIS A 415 12.47 -9.21 11.36
C HIS A 415 13.76 -8.44 11.06
N ASN A 416 13.66 -7.13 10.83
CA ASN A 416 14.78 -6.29 10.43
C ASN A 416 15.44 -5.61 11.64
N HIS A 417 16.54 -6.20 12.10
CA HIS A 417 17.34 -5.69 13.21
C HIS A 417 17.98 -4.31 12.96
N ASN A 418 17.99 -3.82 11.71
CA ASN A 418 18.45 -2.47 11.40
C ASN A 418 17.41 -1.39 11.73
N ILE A 419 16.15 -1.78 11.95
CA ILE A 419 15.07 -0.86 12.30
C ILE A 419 14.98 -0.77 13.81
N THR A 420 15.52 0.33 14.33
CA THR A 420 15.67 0.52 15.78
C THR A 420 14.60 1.40 16.40
N ASN A 421 13.86 2.15 15.58
CA ASN A 421 12.73 2.98 15.97
C ASN A 421 11.58 2.84 14.95
N TRP A 422 10.52 2.17 15.36
CA TRP A 422 9.27 2.09 14.63
C TRP A 422 8.11 1.88 15.61
N GLY A 423 6.89 2.19 15.20
CA GLY A 423 5.73 1.86 16.01
C GLY A 423 4.54 2.77 15.81
N TYR A 424 3.59 2.64 16.73
CA TYR A 424 2.41 3.48 16.82
C TYR A 424 2.77 4.91 17.23
N VAL A 425 2.23 5.91 16.52
CA VAL A 425 2.29 7.31 16.92
C VAL A 425 1.00 7.68 17.67
N PRO A 426 1.07 7.98 18.98
CA PRO A 426 -0.09 8.31 19.78
C PRO A 426 -0.60 9.72 19.48
N GLU A 427 -1.47 9.83 18.47
CA GLU A 427 -2.17 11.08 18.13
C GLU A 427 -3.16 11.47 19.25
N THR A 428 -2.62 12.14 20.27
CA THR A 428 -3.34 12.43 21.52
C THR A 428 -4.14 13.71 21.41
N ARG A 429 -5.42 13.66 21.79
CA ARG A 429 -6.28 14.85 21.91
C ARG A 429 -7.22 14.66 23.09
N PHE A 430 -7.26 15.64 24.00
CA PHE A 430 -7.99 15.59 25.27
C PHE A 430 -7.56 14.39 26.15
N GLY A 431 -6.26 14.14 26.24
CA GLY A 431 -5.69 13.07 27.08
C GLY A 431 -5.94 11.64 26.59
N LYS A 432 -6.61 11.45 25.44
CA LYS A 432 -6.86 10.14 24.83
C LYS A 432 -6.13 10.01 23.49
N ASN A 433 -5.49 8.86 23.28
CA ASN A 433 -4.84 8.53 22.00
C ASN A 433 -5.87 8.11 20.94
N SER A 434 -5.44 7.93 19.68
CA SER A 434 -6.36 7.63 18.58
C SER A 434 -7.10 6.30 18.74
N ILE A 435 -6.50 5.31 19.41
CA ILE A 435 -7.12 3.99 19.67
C ILE A 435 -8.23 4.12 20.73
N GLN A 436 -7.95 4.81 21.84
CA GLN A 436 -8.94 5.10 22.90
C GLN A 436 -10.11 5.96 22.43
N LYS A 437 -9.92 6.68 21.32
CA LYS A 437 -10.97 7.45 20.64
C LYS A 437 -11.71 6.66 19.55
N HIS A 438 -11.45 5.36 19.46
CA HIS A 438 -12.03 4.45 18.46
C HIS A 438 -11.85 4.95 17.02
N LYS A 439 -10.69 5.56 16.72
CA LYS A 439 -10.37 5.93 15.34
C LYS A 439 -10.13 4.67 14.52
N LYS A 440 -10.78 4.59 13.35
CA LYS A 440 -10.59 3.50 12.39
C LYS A 440 -9.12 3.38 11.95
N HIS A 441 -8.46 4.52 11.76
CA HIS A 441 -7.08 4.57 11.31
C HIS A 441 -6.13 5.00 12.45
N ILE A 442 -4.95 4.40 12.48
CA ILE A 442 -3.83 4.74 13.34
C ILE A 442 -2.61 5.12 12.50
N LEU A 443 -1.71 5.91 13.08
CA LEU A 443 -0.46 6.31 12.46
C LEU A 443 0.67 5.37 12.91
N ILE A 444 1.37 4.77 11.96
CA ILE A 444 2.62 4.03 12.17
C ILE A 444 3.77 4.85 11.58
N SER A 445 4.86 4.99 12.32
CA SER A 445 6.09 5.61 11.83
C SER A 445 7.29 4.67 11.92
N ILE A 446 8.23 4.82 10.99
CA ILE A 446 9.40 3.96 10.82
C ILE A 446 10.62 4.83 10.48
N ASP A 447 11.66 4.72 11.31
CA ASP A 447 12.98 5.25 10.99
C ASP A 447 13.78 4.16 10.27
N TYR A 448 13.96 4.33 8.96
CA TYR A 448 14.84 3.46 8.18
C TYR A 448 16.08 4.23 7.72
N PRO A 449 17.30 3.77 8.08
CA PRO A 449 18.52 4.40 7.64
C PRO A 449 18.63 4.50 6.11
N GLY A 450 19.10 5.65 5.62
CA GLY A 450 19.27 5.94 4.20
C GLY A 450 18.13 6.71 3.56
N PHE A 451 17.14 7.17 4.33
CA PHE A 451 16.06 8.04 3.85
C PHE A 451 16.04 9.40 4.53
N ASN A 452 15.50 10.41 3.84
CA ASN A 452 15.57 11.81 4.24
C ASN A 452 14.69 12.18 5.44
N MET A 453 13.65 11.38 5.69
CA MET A 453 12.63 11.58 6.72
C MET A 453 12.12 10.22 7.20
N PRO A 454 11.46 10.13 8.36
CA PRO A 454 10.73 8.92 8.73
C PRO A 454 9.58 8.63 7.77
N LEU A 455 9.32 7.35 7.54
CA LEU A 455 8.12 6.93 6.83
C LEU A 455 6.93 7.00 7.80
N ARG A 456 5.85 7.66 7.39
CA ARG A 456 4.63 7.83 8.18
C ARG A 456 3.40 7.33 7.42
N LEU A 457 2.72 6.32 7.97
CA LEU A 457 1.62 5.62 7.29
C LEU A 457 0.37 5.59 8.15
N HIS A 458 -0.75 6.04 7.58
CA HIS A 458 -2.07 5.85 8.18
C HIS A 458 -2.65 4.51 7.72
N LEU A 459 -2.97 3.65 8.68
CA LEU A 459 -3.41 2.27 8.47
C LEU A 459 -4.65 1.96 9.29
N GLU A 460 -5.48 1.05 8.79
CA GLU A 460 -6.63 0.56 9.55
C GLU A 460 -6.15 -0.23 10.78
N LYS A 461 -6.65 0.16 11.96
CA LYS A 461 -6.25 -0.44 13.25
C LYS A 461 -6.45 -1.96 13.24
N GLU A 462 -7.62 -2.40 12.76
CA GLU A 462 -8.02 -3.80 12.71
C GLU A 462 -7.07 -4.64 11.85
N VAL A 463 -6.62 -4.09 10.71
CA VAL A 463 -5.64 -4.75 9.83
C VAL A 463 -4.32 -4.99 10.55
N VAL A 464 -3.81 -3.97 11.24
CA VAL A 464 -2.54 -4.08 12.00
C VAL A 464 -2.71 -5.03 13.19
N GLU A 465 -3.82 -4.91 13.94
CA GLU A 465 -4.13 -5.75 15.08
C GLU A 465 -4.21 -7.23 14.69
N ASN A 466 -4.95 -7.56 13.63
CA ASN A 466 -5.10 -8.93 13.13
C ASN A 466 -3.75 -9.50 12.66
N LEU A 467 -2.96 -8.72 11.92
CA LEU A 467 -1.64 -9.14 11.44
C LEU A 467 -0.71 -9.54 12.59
N ILE A 468 -0.64 -8.71 13.64
CA ILE A 468 0.22 -8.96 14.80
C ILE A 468 -0.33 -10.12 15.64
N ASN A 469 -1.65 -10.19 15.82
CA ASN A 469 -2.30 -11.24 16.62
C ASN A 469 -2.11 -12.63 16.02
N ILE A 470 -2.28 -12.78 14.70
CA ILE A 470 -2.10 -14.07 14.01
C ILE A 470 -0.70 -14.63 14.26
N ARG A 471 0.34 -13.80 14.23
CA ARG A 471 1.73 -14.26 14.34
C ARG A 471 2.26 -14.39 15.76
N LYS A 472 1.96 -13.41 16.61
CA LYS A 472 2.54 -13.33 17.96
C LYS A 472 1.62 -13.84 19.04
N ASN A 473 0.37 -14.15 18.71
CA ASN A 473 -0.68 -14.33 19.71
C ASN A 473 -0.71 -13.15 20.70
N SER A 474 -0.53 -11.94 20.17
CA SER A 474 -0.40 -10.68 20.91
C SER A 474 -0.91 -9.52 20.06
N THR A 475 -1.41 -8.48 20.70
CA THR A 475 -1.83 -7.23 20.07
C THR A 475 -0.91 -6.05 20.43
N VAL A 476 0.25 -6.35 21.05
CA VAL A 476 1.14 -5.32 21.62
C VAL A 476 2.29 -4.99 20.67
N ILE A 477 2.39 -3.73 20.25
CA ILE A 477 3.43 -3.19 19.37
C ILE A 477 4.21 -2.05 20.04
N PRO A 478 5.44 -1.72 19.58
CA PRO A 478 6.17 -0.57 20.09
C PRO A 478 5.44 0.76 19.79
N ILE A 479 5.68 1.75 20.63
CA ILE A 479 5.33 3.16 20.38
C ILE A 479 6.52 3.80 19.67
N TYR A 480 6.26 4.52 18.58
CA TYR A 480 7.28 5.24 17.84
C TYR A 480 7.85 6.37 18.70
N GLU A 481 9.18 6.40 18.80
CA GLU A 481 9.91 7.35 19.61
C GLU A 481 10.20 8.63 18.80
N GLY A 482 10.04 9.82 19.39
CA GLY A 482 10.45 11.08 18.75
C GLY A 482 9.46 11.72 17.78
N ASP A 483 8.17 11.35 17.77
CA ASP A 483 7.15 12.05 16.96
C ASP A 483 7.11 13.58 17.22
N GLN A 484 7.28 13.97 18.49
CA GLN A 484 7.30 15.37 18.90
C GLN A 484 8.51 16.16 18.38
N ASP A 485 9.57 15.47 17.94
CA ASP A 485 10.77 16.10 17.38
C ASP A 485 10.48 16.86 16.08
N PHE A 486 9.34 16.58 15.45
CA PHE A 486 8.90 17.21 14.22
C PHE A 486 7.94 18.39 14.43
N ASN A 487 7.62 18.73 15.68
CA ASN A 487 6.85 19.93 16.00
C ASN A 487 7.79 21.14 16.11
N TYR A 488 7.75 22.02 15.10
CA TYR A 488 8.55 23.23 15.05
C TYR A 488 7.65 24.47 15.16
N ARG A 489 7.80 25.22 16.27
CA ARG A 489 7.04 26.47 16.53
C ARG A 489 5.51 26.31 16.39
N GLY A 490 4.98 25.17 16.82
CA GLY A 490 3.55 24.84 16.74
C GLY A 490 3.08 24.28 15.38
N GLU A 491 3.97 24.20 14.38
CA GLU A 491 3.71 23.52 13.10
C GLU A 491 4.31 22.10 13.15
N ASN A 492 3.55 21.08 12.76
CA ASN A 492 4.07 19.72 12.60
C ASN A 492 4.67 19.56 11.19
N LEU A 493 6.00 19.34 11.12
CA LEU A 493 6.75 19.10 9.90
C LEU A 493 6.56 17.64 9.46
N THR A 494 5.58 17.41 8.60
CA THR A 494 5.28 16.09 8.05
C THR A 494 6.12 15.79 6.80
N THR A 495 6.43 14.53 6.54
CA THR A 495 7.07 14.07 5.29
C THR A 495 6.22 14.41 4.06
N LYS A 496 6.65 15.39 3.25
CA LYS A 496 6.02 15.76 1.97
C LYS A 496 6.64 15.01 0.80
N LEU A 497 7.92 14.68 0.92
CA LEU A 497 8.72 13.98 -0.08
C LEU A 497 9.60 12.95 0.65
N PHE A 498 9.41 11.66 0.34
CA PHE A 498 10.20 10.57 0.92
C PHE A 498 11.21 10.07 -0.12
N MET A 499 12.49 10.30 0.18
CA MET A 499 13.59 10.11 -0.76
C MET A 499 14.78 9.43 -0.09
N PRO A 500 15.55 8.65 -0.85
CA PRO A 500 16.88 8.23 -0.43
C PRO A 500 17.75 9.45 -0.09
N LEU A 501 18.53 9.35 0.98
CA LEU A 501 19.49 10.38 1.38
C LEU A 501 20.60 10.50 0.35
N THR A 502 20.89 11.73 -0.06
CA THR A 502 22.10 12.03 -0.83
C THR A 502 23.32 12.06 0.10
N GLU A 503 24.51 11.87 -0.46
CA GLU A 503 25.75 11.98 0.33
C GLU A 503 25.92 13.37 0.96
N GLN A 504 25.47 14.41 0.25
CA GLN A 504 25.45 15.79 0.73
C GLN A 504 24.46 15.96 1.89
N GLY A 505 23.24 15.43 1.76
CA GLY A 505 22.24 15.47 2.81
C GLY A 505 22.69 14.76 4.08
N GLU A 506 23.26 13.56 3.94
CA GLU A 506 23.80 12.81 5.07
C GLU A 506 24.95 13.57 5.77
N SER A 507 25.84 14.20 4.99
CA SER A 507 26.93 15.02 5.53
C SER A 507 26.42 16.26 6.27
N GLU A 508 25.37 16.90 5.76
CA GLU A 508 24.72 18.03 6.41
C GLU A 508 24.06 17.62 7.74
N ILE A 509 23.34 16.50 7.78
CA ILE A 509 22.78 15.96 9.03
C ILE A 509 23.89 15.74 10.05
N ILE A 510 24.98 15.06 9.67
CA ILE A 510 26.10 14.77 10.58
C ILE A 510 26.72 16.07 11.12
N LYS A 511 26.91 17.08 10.27
CA LYS A 511 27.46 18.38 10.65
C LYS A 511 26.55 19.11 11.63
N GLN A 512 25.26 19.23 11.31
CA GLN A 512 24.28 19.93 12.14
C GLN A 512 24.09 19.23 13.49
N ASN A 513 23.98 17.90 13.48
CA ASN A 513 23.77 17.11 14.70
C ASN A 513 24.93 17.26 15.70
N LYS A 514 26.17 17.40 15.23
CA LYS A 514 27.34 17.64 16.11
C LYS A 514 27.36 19.03 16.74
N ASN A 515 26.80 20.03 16.07
CA ASN A 515 26.95 21.44 16.44
C ASN A 515 25.72 22.03 17.13
N ILE A 516 24.55 21.39 17.00
CA ILE A 516 23.30 21.96 17.52
C ILE A 516 23.21 21.90 19.05
N ASN A 517 22.81 23.02 19.65
CA ASN A 517 22.59 23.16 21.09
C ASN A 517 21.17 22.70 21.47
N ALA A 518 21.01 22.10 22.66
CA ALA A 518 19.71 21.69 23.22
C ALA A 518 18.69 22.83 23.36
N THR A 519 19.13 24.09 23.45
CA THR A 519 18.23 25.25 23.48
C THR A 519 17.75 25.71 22.11
N ASP A 520 18.29 25.17 21.02
CA ASP A 520 17.84 25.50 19.66
C ASP A 520 16.46 24.88 19.40
N SER A 521 15.52 25.68 18.90
CA SER A 521 14.16 25.21 18.56
C SER A 521 14.12 24.07 17.53
N ARG A 522 15.19 23.84 16.77
CA ARG A 522 15.34 22.77 15.79
C ARG A 522 16.01 21.52 16.35
N TYR A 523 16.43 21.56 17.62
CA TYR A 523 17.24 20.51 18.23
C TYR A 523 16.63 19.12 18.08
N GLY A 524 15.34 18.97 18.43
CA GLY A 524 14.62 17.69 18.30
C GLY A 524 14.71 17.15 16.88
N TYR A 525 14.27 17.93 15.89
CA TYR A 525 14.28 17.54 14.49
C TYR A 525 15.68 17.12 13.98
N ILE A 526 16.70 17.96 14.18
CA ILE A 526 18.07 17.69 13.70
C ILE A 526 18.68 16.48 14.43
N LYS A 527 18.38 16.32 15.73
CA LYS A 527 18.81 15.15 16.48
C LYS A 527 18.16 13.88 15.96
N HIS A 528 16.86 13.92 15.72
CA HIS A 528 16.08 12.81 15.20
C HIS A 528 16.56 12.33 13.84
N LEU A 529 16.86 13.25 12.89
CA LEU A 529 17.42 12.88 11.60
C LEU A 529 18.74 12.10 11.69
N GLY A 530 19.44 12.18 12.82
CA GLY A 530 20.61 11.34 13.12
C GLY A 530 20.31 9.84 13.15
N ASN A 531 19.06 9.41 13.36
CA ASN A 531 18.66 8.01 13.28
C ASN A 531 18.61 7.49 11.84
N LEU A 532 18.52 8.39 10.86
CA LEU A 532 18.33 8.04 9.45
C LEU A 532 19.64 7.97 8.67
N ILE A 533 20.78 8.32 9.27
CA ILE A 533 22.08 8.22 8.59
C ILE A 533 22.53 6.75 8.50
N THR A 534 23.19 6.40 7.41
CA THR A 534 23.75 5.05 7.22
C THR A 534 25.15 4.93 7.83
N LYS A 535 25.90 6.04 7.87
CA LYS A 535 27.25 6.10 8.44
C LYS A 535 27.19 6.03 9.97
N LYS A 536 27.78 4.99 10.57
CA LYS A 536 27.86 4.85 12.04
C LYS A 536 28.71 5.98 12.65
N VAL A 537 28.07 6.89 13.38
CA VAL A 537 28.75 7.97 14.12
C VAL A 537 28.58 7.74 15.64
N LYS A 538 29.69 7.46 16.35
CA LYS A 538 29.70 7.15 17.79
C LYS A 538 29.06 8.21 18.70
N SER A 539 28.92 9.45 18.22
CA SER A 539 28.36 10.58 18.99
C SER A 539 26.83 10.68 18.96
N ILE A 540 26.14 9.84 18.19
CA ILE A 540 24.68 9.82 18.12
C ILE A 540 24.18 8.62 18.94
N LYS A 541 23.55 8.88 20.08
CA LYS A 541 23.02 7.84 20.99
C LYS A 541 21.51 7.68 20.78
N LYS A 542 21.00 6.45 20.95
CA LYS A 542 19.55 6.20 21.04
C LYS A 542 18.96 7.08 22.15
N MET A 543 17.98 7.92 21.81
CA MET A 543 17.51 8.98 22.70
C MET A 543 16.39 8.53 23.65
N TYR A 544 15.65 7.46 23.35
CA TYR A 544 14.41 7.16 24.05
C TYR A 544 14.32 5.71 24.56
N PRO A 545 13.67 5.49 25.72
CA PRO A 545 13.31 4.15 26.21
C PRO A 545 12.10 3.62 25.44
N THR A 546 12.15 2.34 25.07
CA THR A 546 11.10 1.71 24.25
C THR A 546 9.85 1.42 25.08
N ARG A 547 8.75 2.08 24.69
CA ARG A 547 7.40 1.88 25.22
C ARG A 547 6.55 1.07 24.24
N TYR A 548 5.43 0.55 24.73
CA TYR A 548 4.54 -0.31 23.97
C TYR A 548 3.09 0.10 24.17
N VAL A 549 2.23 -0.26 23.22
CA VAL A 549 0.79 -0.06 23.26
C VAL A 549 0.07 -1.37 22.92
N ASP A 550 -1.04 -1.66 23.60
CA ASP A 550 -1.98 -2.70 23.19
C ASP A 550 -2.97 -2.12 22.17
N LEU A 551 -3.00 -2.70 20.97
CA LEU A 551 -3.90 -2.25 19.90
C LEU A 551 -5.40 -2.48 20.20
N LYS A 552 -5.73 -3.34 21.18
CA LYS A 552 -7.12 -3.62 21.55
C LYS A 552 -7.80 -2.42 22.17
N ASP A 553 -7.17 -1.82 23.18
CA ASP A 553 -7.76 -0.78 24.02
C ASP A 553 -6.94 0.53 24.06
N GLY A 554 -5.73 0.52 23.49
CA GLY A 554 -4.83 1.67 23.46
C GLY A 554 -4.06 1.87 24.75
N THR A 555 -4.02 0.87 25.65
CA THR A 555 -3.27 0.94 26.90
C THR A 555 -1.78 0.93 26.61
N GLU A 556 -1.05 1.91 27.16
CA GLU A 556 0.40 2.02 27.05
C GLU A 556 1.11 1.32 28.21
N GLY A 557 2.36 0.94 28.01
CA GLY A 557 3.16 0.29 29.04
C GLY A 557 4.56 -0.09 28.60
N ILE A 558 5.17 -1.01 29.36
CA ILE A 558 6.52 -1.53 29.10
C ILE A 558 6.49 -3.05 28.93
N LYS A 559 7.51 -3.62 28.30
CA LYS A 559 7.74 -5.07 28.29
C LYS A 559 8.88 -5.46 29.23
N THR A 560 8.71 -6.57 29.93
CA THR A 560 9.79 -7.18 30.72
C THR A 560 10.83 -7.83 29.81
N LYS A 561 11.96 -8.25 30.40
CA LYS A 561 12.98 -9.06 29.69
C LYS A 561 12.41 -10.37 29.12
N ASP A 562 11.36 -10.91 29.75
CA ASP A 562 10.64 -12.12 29.30
C ASP A 562 9.52 -11.79 28.29
N ASN A 563 9.54 -10.59 27.70
CA ASN A 563 8.58 -10.12 26.69
C ASN A 563 7.12 -10.01 27.18
N LYS A 564 6.90 -9.98 28.51
CA LYS A 564 5.57 -9.80 29.11
C LYS A 564 5.20 -8.32 29.14
N PHE A 565 4.04 -7.97 28.59
CA PHE A 565 3.50 -6.61 28.65
C PHE A 565 2.99 -6.28 30.06
N ILE A 566 3.42 -5.12 30.58
CA ILE A 566 2.97 -4.54 31.84
C ILE A 566 2.35 -3.18 31.50
N PRO A 567 1.02 -3.03 31.61
CA PRO A 567 0.37 -1.75 31.37
C PRO A 567 0.80 -0.73 32.42
N ASP A 568 0.87 0.54 32.03
CA ASP A 568 1.06 1.63 32.97
C ASP A 568 -0.11 1.63 33.96
N LYS A 569 0.20 1.79 35.26
CA LYS A 569 -0.85 1.88 36.27
C LYS A 569 -1.75 3.08 35.92
N PRO A 570 -3.08 2.96 36.05
CA PRO A 570 -3.94 4.13 35.95
C PRO A 570 -3.46 5.16 36.96
N ILE A 571 -3.25 6.40 36.50
CA ILE A 571 -3.03 7.54 37.40
C ILE A 571 -4.34 7.67 38.18
N ASP A 572 -4.34 7.16 39.40
CA ASP A 572 -5.43 7.38 40.35
C ASP A 572 -5.53 8.90 40.55
N GLU A 573 -6.73 9.47 40.37
CA GLU A 573 -6.99 10.90 40.56
C GLU A 573 -6.66 11.36 42.00
N ASN A 574 -6.40 10.41 42.90
CA ASN A 574 -5.84 10.64 44.23
C ASN A 574 -4.33 10.38 44.27
N ASN A 575 -3.54 11.39 43.92
CA ASN A 575 -2.11 11.49 44.23
C ASN A 575 -1.74 10.88 45.60
N LYS A 576 -1.19 9.66 45.62
CA LYS A 576 -0.17 9.22 46.60
C LYS A 576 0.82 8.28 45.93
N VAL A 577 1.99 8.84 45.61
CA VAL A 577 3.22 8.10 45.38
C VAL A 577 3.47 7.19 46.59
N ARG A 578 3.67 5.90 46.35
CA ARG A 578 4.42 5.02 47.24
C ARG A 578 5.59 4.45 46.49
#